data_AF-A0A1B1N6P1-F1
#
_entry.id   AF-A0A1B1N6P1-F1
#
_cell.length_a   1.000
_cell.length_b   1.000
_cell.length_c   1.000
_cell.angle_alpha   90.00
_cell.angle_beta   90.00
_cell.angle_gamma   90.00
#
_symmetry.space_group_name_H-M   'P 1'
#
loop_
_entity.id
_entity.type
_entity.pdbx_description
1 polymer ?
#
loop_
_entity_poly.entity_id
_entity_poly.type
_entity_poly.pdbx_seq_one_letter_code
_entity_poly.pdbx_strand_id
1 'polypeptide(L)'
;MSAAETSGQTVNQGRPAPNFNLKDTKGNAVSLADFKGEKVYVKFWASWCPICLAGLDEINQLSGQQHDYKVLTIVSPGYNGEQSEADFVSWFSKRGYDNMEVLLDEGGSLAKQFGVRGYPTSFYIGSDGVLAKSVPGHNPNDLIAQTIDSIH
;
A
#
# COMPACT_ATOMS: atom_id res chain seq x y z
N MET A 1 30.94 36.39 -4.89
CA MET A 1 31.15 34.95 -4.67
C MET A 1 30.16 34.49 -3.61
N SER A 2 29.13 33.74 -3.98
CA SER A 2 28.60 32.58 -3.26
C SER A 2 27.38 32.11 -4.04
N ALA A 3 27.59 31.15 -4.93
CA ALA A 3 26.50 30.37 -5.50
C ALA A 3 26.12 29.35 -4.43
N ALA A 4 24.93 29.47 -3.85
CA ALA A 4 24.38 28.40 -3.04
C ALA A 4 24.00 27.26 -3.99
N GLU A 5 24.73 26.17 -3.88
CA GLU A 5 24.42 24.90 -4.53
C GLU A 5 23.01 24.48 -4.11
N THR A 6 22.05 24.64 -5.03
CA THR A 6 20.72 24.06 -4.85
C THR A 6 20.87 22.58 -5.13
N SER A 7 21.04 21.78 -4.08
CA SER A 7 20.82 20.34 -4.14
C SER A 7 19.38 20.12 -4.60
N GLY A 8 19.19 19.95 -5.91
CA GLY A 8 17.91 19.60 -6.49
C GLY A 8 17.51 18.23 -5.96
N GLN A 9 16.72 18.22 -4.88
CA GLN A 9 16.00 17.02 -4.47
C GLN A 9 15.10 16.66 -5.66
N THR A 10 15.39 15.54 -6.29
CA THR A 10 14.54 14.98 -7.34
C THR A 10 13.20 14.67 -6.72
N VAL A 11 12.23 15.57 -6.87
CA VAL A 11 10.88 15.45 -6.31
C VAL A 11 9.99 14.67 -7.26
N ASN A 12 9.17 13.77 -6.72
CA ASN A 12 8.22 13.04 -7.54
C ASN A 12 7.17 14.00 -8.12
N GLN A 13 6.82 13.80 -9.39
CA GLN A 13 5.78 14.58 -10.06
C GLN A 13 4.41 14.01 -9.70
N GLY A 14 3.84 14.42 -8.55
CA GLY A 14 2.59 13.88 -8.04
C GLY A 14 1.90 14.79 -7.02
N ARG A 15 0.81 14.29 -6.44
CA ARG A 15 0.16 14.93 -5.28
C ARG A 15 0.65 14.27 -4.00
N PRO A 16 0.69 14.96 -2.86
CA PRO A 16 0.89 14.32 -1.58
C PRO A 16 -0.05 13.13 -1.42
N ALA A 17 0.46 11.98 -0.99
CA ALA A 17 -0.38 10.83 -0.73
C ALA A 17 -1.37 11.17 0.41
N PRO A 18 -2.64 10.75 0.31
CA PRO A 18 -3.58 10.91 1.42
C PRO A 18 -3.00 10.30 2.69
N ASN A 19 -2.92 11.11 3.75
CA ASN A 19 -2.44 10.62 5.03
C ASN A 19 -3.47 9.66 5.65
N PHE A 20 -2.99 8.67 6.38
CA PHE A 20 -3.84 7.71 7.07
C PHE A 20 -3.24 7.29 8.40
N ASN A 21 -4.12 6.87 9.30
CA ASN A 21 -3.78 6.19 10.53
C ASN A 21 -4.82 5.09 10.70
N LEU A 22 -4.45 3.86 10.33
CA LEU A 22 -5.34 2.70 10.32
C LEU A 22 -4.85 1.66 11.32
N LYS A 23 -5.73 0.72 11.64
CA LYS A 23 -5.33 -0.49 12.36
C LYS A 23 -4.96 -1.57 11.37
N ASP A 24 -3.95 -2.36 11.70
CA ASP A 24 -3.69 -3.62 11.04
C ASP A 24 -4.62 -4.74 11.58
N THR A 25 -4.61 -5.90 10.93
CA THR A 25 -5.36 -7.10 11.37
C THR A 25 -4.94 -7.65 12.74
N LYS A 26 -3.83 -7.17 13.32
CA LYS A 26 -3.33 -7.53 14.65
C LYS A 26 -3.69 -6.47 15.71
N GLY A 27 -4.32 -5.37 15.31
CA GLY A 27 -4.74 -4.26 16.17
C GLY A 27 -3.68 -3.17 16.37
N ASN A 28 -2.53 -3.23 15.70
CA ASN A 28 -1.50 -2.20 15.77
C ASN A 28 -1.92 -0.99 14.92
N ALA A 29 -1.64 0.21 15.42
CA ALA A 29 -1.82 1.44 14.64
C ALA A 29 -0.65 1.60 13.66
N VAL A 30 -0.98 1.93 12.40
CA VAL A 30 -0.02 2.15 11.32
C VAL A 30 -0.39 3.44 10.61
N SER A 31 0.56 4.37 10.57
CA SER A 31 0.40 5.68 9.96
C SER A 31 1.35 5.83 8.77
N LEU A 32 0.93 6.54 7.73
CA LEU A 32 1.84 6.90 6.63
C LEU A 32 3.03 7.73 7.14
N ALA A 33 2.82 8.52 8.20
CA ALA A 33 3.87 9.33 8.80
C ALA A 33 5.02 8.51 9.41
N ASP A 34 4.78 7.25 9.75
CA ASP A 34 5.79 6.34 10.31
C ASP A 34 6.87 5.98 9.27
N PHE A 35 6.55 6.13 7.97
CA PHE A 35 7.42 5.80 6.84
C PHE A 35 8.02 7.05 6.18
N LYS A 36 8.08 8.18 6.89
CA LYS A 36 8.65 9.41 6.34
C LYS A 36 10.13 9.20 6.00
N GLY A 37 10.51 9.48 4.74
CA GLY A 37 11.86 9.23 4.25
C GLY A 37 12.07 7.80 3.72
N GLU A 38 11.05 6.97 3.72
CA GLU A 38 11.03 5.62 3.14
C GLU A 38 9.99 5.56 2.02
N LYS A 39 10.27 4.81 0.96
CA LYS A 39 9.28 4.59 -0.10
C LYS A 39 8.22 3.60 0.40
N VAL A 40 6.99 3.74 -0.07
CA VAL A 40 5.88 2.86 0.35
C VAL A 40 5.12 2.36 -0.85
N TYR A 41 5.05 1.03 -0.98
CA TYR A 41 4.13 0.34 -1.87
C TYR A 41 2.83 0.06 -1.12
N VAL A 42 1.69 0.42 -1.71
CA VAL A 42 0.36 0.18 -1.14
C VAL A 42 -0.51 -0.57 -2.14
N LYS A 43 -0.98 -1.77 -1.76
CA LYS A 43 -1.94 -2.56 -2.54
C LYS A 43 -3.34 -2.47 -1.93
N PHE A 44 -4.29 -1.89 -2.65
CA PHE A 44 -5.71 -2.00 -2.32
C PHE A 44 -6.28 -3.28 -2.92
N TRP A 45 -6.97 -4.08 -2.11
CA TRP A 45 -7.55 -5.36 -2.52
C TRP A 45 -8.83 -5.69 -1.73
N ALA A 46 -9.48 -6.81 -2.08
CA ALA A 46 -10.68 -7.29 -1.42
C ALA A 46 -10.69 -8.83 -1.31
N SER A 47 -11.33 -9.38 -0.27
CA SER A 47 -11.36 -10.82 0.02
C SER A 47 -12.14 -11.64 -1.01
N TRP A 48 -13.07 -11.00 -1.73
CA TRP A 48 -13.88 -11.61 -2.79
C TRP A 48 -13.26 -11.49 -4.19
N CYS A 49 -12.17 -10.73 -4.34
CA CYS A 49 -11.56 -10.44 -5.64
C CYS A 49 -10.60 -11.57 -6.08
N PRO A 50 -10.93 -12.40 -7.09
CA PRO A 50 -10.14 -13.58 -7.43
C PRO A 50 -8.71 -13.24 -7.87
N ILE A 51 -8.57 -12.19 -8.68
CA ILE A 51 -7.26 -11.70 -9.16
C ILE A 51 -6.40 -11.20 -7.99
N CYS A 52 -7.04 -10.60 -6.98
CA CYS A 52 -6.34 -10.15 -5.78
C CYS A 52 -5.77 -11.34 -5.00
N LEU A 53 -6.61 -12.37 -4.78
CA LEU A 53 -6.26 -13.58 -4.04
C LEU A 53 -5.13 -14.37 -4.71
N ALA A 54 -5.14 -14.46 -6.05
CA ALA A 54 -4.12 -15.17 -6.81
C ALA A 54 -2.71 -14.61 -6.58
N GLY A 55 -2.59 -13.30 -6.35
CA GLY A 55 -1.31 -12.63 -6.10
C GLY A 55 -1.02 -12.33 -4.63
N LEU A 56 -1.68 -12.99 -3.67
CA LEU A 56 -1.37 -12.76 -2.24
C LEU A 56 -0.11 -13.50 -1.79
N ASP A 57 0.15 -14.69 -2.33
CA ASP A 57 1.38 -15.43 -1.98
C ASP A 57 2.64 -14.66 -2.38
N GLU A 58 2.64 -14.09 -3.59
CA GLU A 58 3.73 -13.22 -4.06
C GLU A 58 3.92 -12.00 -3.16
N ILE A 59 2.84 -11.36 -2.70
CA ILE A 59 2.93 -10.23 -1.78
C ILE A 59 3.44 -10.67 -0.40
N ASN A 60 3.00 -11.82 0.10
CA ASN A 60 3.50 -12.37 1.37
C ASN A 60 5.00 -12.68 1.30
N GLN A 61 5.49 -13.19 0.17
CA GLN A 61 6.92 -13.38 -0.06
C GLN A 61 7.65 -12.04 -0.13
N LEU A 62 7.10 -11.06 -0.87
CA LEU A 62 7.66 -9.73 -0.99
C LEU A 62 7.77 -9.04 0.37
N SER A 63 6.71 -9.07 1.18
CA SER A 63 6.70 -8.49 2.53
C SER A 63 7.67 -9.17 3.49
N GLY A 64 8.05 -10.43 3.25
CA GLY A 64 9.01 -11.17 4.07
C GLY A 64 10.47 -10.93 3.69
N GLN A 65 10.73 -10.28 2.56
CA GLN A 65 12.08 -9.94 2.10
C GLN A 65 12.49 -8.57 2.66
N GLN A 66 13.81 -8.36 2.80
CA GLN A 66 14.34 -7.04 3.13
C GLN A 66 14.42 -6.18 1.88
N HIS A 67 13.82 -5.00 1.95
CA HIS A 67 13.85 -3.97 0.91
C HIS A 67 14.16 -2.61 1.53
N ASP A 68 14.47 -1.63 0.68
CA ASP A 68 14.58 -0.21 1.03
C ASP A 68 13.23 0.52 0.98
N TYR A 69 12.12 -0.23 0.97
CA TYR A 69 10.76 0.28 0.94
C TYR A 69 9.80 -0.59 1.76
N LYS A 70 8.71 0.04 2.18
CA LYS A 70 7.63 -0.62 2.92
C LYS A 70 6.59 -1.21 1.99
N VAL A 71 6.14 -2.43 2.28
CA VAL A 71 4.99 -3.08 1.62
C VAL A 71 3.79 -3.03 2.56
N LEU A 72 2.75 -2.32 2.16
CA LEU A 72 1.45 -2.27 2.85
C LEU A 72 0.35 -2.80 1.93
N THR A 73 -0.64 -3.45 2.53
CA THR A 73 -1.87 -3.81 1.83
C THR A 73 -3.07 -3.30 2.60
N ILE A 74 -4.14 -2.95 1.89
CA ILE A 74 -5.32 -2.34 2.48
C ILE A 74 -6.56 -3.05 1.95
N VAL A 75 -7.44 -3.45 2.87
CA VAL A 75 -8.81 -3.86 2.59
C VAL A 75 -9.77 -2.87 3.22
N SER A 76 -11.01 -2.84 2.73
CA SER A 76 -12.01 -1.88 3.21
C SER A 76 -13.25 -2.60 3.77
N PRO A 77 -13.22 -3.07 5.04
CA PRO A 77 -14.37 -3.77 5.62
C PRO A 77 -15.66 -2.96 5.56
N GLY A 78 -16.78 -3.63 5.25
CA GLY A 78 -18.09 -3.00 5.11
C GLY A 78 -18.23 -2.09 3.88
N TYR A 79 -17.28 -2.11 2.94
CA TYR A 79 -17.30 -1.29 1.73
C TYR A 79 -17.19 -2.15 0.46
N ASN A 80 -17.94 -1.78 -0.59
CA ASN A 80 -17.90 -2.44 -1.90
C ASN A 80 -17.99 -3.98 -1.86
N GLY A 81 -18.84 -4.53 -0.99
CA GLY A 81 -19.05 -5.98 -0.88
C GLY A 81 -18.00 -6.73 -0.05
N GLU A 82 -17.07 -6.03 0.59
CA GLU A 82 -16.19 -6.62 1.59
C GLU A 82 -16.96 -7.01 2.86
N GLN A 83 -16.44 -8.04 3.55
CA GLN A 83 -16.95 -8.54 4.81
C GLN A 83 -16.88 -7.48 5.92
N SER A 84 -17.53 -7.76 7.06
CA SER A 84 -17.30 -6.97 8.27
C SER A 84 -15.84 -7.09 8.73
N GLU A 85 -15.35 -6.15 9.55
CA GLU A 85 -13.98 -6.21 10.06
C GLU A 85 -13.71 -7.54 10.79
N ALA A 86 -14.61 -7.91 11.71
CA ALA A 86 -14.46 -9.12 12.51
C ALA A 86 -14.43 -10.39 11.64
N ASP A 87 -15.31 -10.46 10.63
CA ASP A 87 -15.35 -11.60 9.71
C ASP A 87 -14.09 -11.65 8.83
N PHE A 88 -13.65 -10.49 8.33
CA PHE A 88 -12.43 -10.39 7.52
C PHE A 88 -11.21 -10.84 8.31
N VAL A 89 -11.01 -10.34 9.53
CA VAL A 89 -9.86 -10.70 10.39
C VAL A 89 -9.88 -12.20 10.72
N SER A 90 -11.05 -12.74 11.06
CA SER A 90 -11.25 -14.17 11.32
C SER A 90 -10.95 -15.03 10.08
N TRP A 91 -11.34 -14.57 8.90
CA TRP A 91 -11.06 -15.25 7.63
C TRP A 91 -9.59 -15.15 7.22
N PHE A 92 -8.97 -13.98 7.38
CA PHE A 92 -7.59 -13.71 6.95
C PHE A 92 -6.57 -14.46 7.82
N SER A 93 -6.78 -14.52 9.14
CA SER A 93 -5.91 -15.24 10.07
C SER A 93 -5.76 -16.74 9.73
N LYS A 94 -6.71 -17.33 9.01
CA LYS A 94 -6.68 -18.74 8.58
C LYS A 94 -5.90 -18.96 7.28
N ARG A 95 -5.37 -17.90 6.65
CA ARG A 95 -4.67 -17.96 5.35
C ARG A 95 -3.17 -18.21 5.44
N GLY A 96 -2.55 -18.03 6.61
CA GLY A 96 -1.11 -18.27 6.80
C GLY A 96 -0.19 -17.25 6.10
N TYR A 97 -0.66 -16.02 5.92
CA TYR A 97 0.15 -14.92 5.36
C TYR A 97 0.80 -14.11 6.47
N ASP A 98 1.84 -14.67 7.10
CA ASP A 98 2.42 -14.14 8.33
C ASP A 98 3.21 -12.84 8.14
N ASN A 99 3.72 -12.59 6.93
CA ASN A 99 4.55 -11.42 6.62
C ASN A 99 3.73 -10.23 6.12
N MET A 100 2.49 -10.46 5.71
CA MET A 100 1.65 -9.41 5.14
C MET A 100 1.17 -8.44 6.22
N GLU A 101 1.40 -7.15 5.96
CA GLU A 101 0.77 -6.07 6.73
C GLU A 101 -0.52 -5.65 6.03
N VAL A 102 -1.66 -6.02 6.64
CA VAL A 102 -2.99 -5.74 6.11
C VAL A 102 -3.68 -4.72 7.01
N LEU A 103 -3.89 -3.52 6.46
CA LEU A 103 -4.59 -2.42 7.11
C LEU A 103 -6.08 -2.44 6.79
N LEU A 104 -6.87 -1.98 7.75
CA LEU A 104 -8.33 -2.01 7.73
C LEU A 104 -8.87 -0.58 7.53
N ASP A 105 -9.33 -0.29 6.32
CA ASP A 105 -10.02 0.97 5.96
C ASP A 105 -11.54 0.79 6.09
N GLU A 106 -12.02 0.71 7.33
CA GLU A 106 -13.45 0.58 7.63
C GLU A 106 -14.30 1.61 6.85
N GLY A 107 -15.28 1.14 6.08
CA GLY A 107 -16.17 1.99 5.28
C GLY A 107 -15.54 2.60 4.01
N GLY A 108 -14.28 2.28 3.70
CA GLY A 108 -13.63 2.62 2.43
C GLY A 108 -13.26 4.09 2.28
N SER A 109 -13.04 4.79 3.40
CA SER A 109 -12.77 6.23 3.39
C SER A 109 -11.43 6.56 2.71
N LEU A 110 -10.41 5.74 2.96
CA LEU A 110 -9.09 5.90 2.38
C LEU A 110 -9.09 5.45 0.92
N ALA A 111 -9.76 4.34 0.61
CA ALA A 111 -9.92 3.88 -0.77
C ALA A 111 -10.54 4.96 -1.67
N LYS A 112 -11.52 5.72 -1.16
CA LYS A 112 -12.12 6.87 -1.85
C LYS A 112 -11.12 8.02 -2.03
N GLN A 113 -10.33 8.34 -1.00
CA GLN A 113 -9.32 9.41 -1.07
C GLN A 113 -8.20 9.11 -2.07
N PHE A 114 -7.76 7.86 -2.13
CA PHE A 114 -6.83 7.37 -3.15
C PHE A 114 -7.47 7.23 -4.54
N GLY A 115 -8.79 7.38 -4.64
CA GLY A 115 -9.51 7.29 -5.90
C GLY A 115 -9.58 5.86 -6.47
N VAL A 116 -9.59 4.83 -5.61
CA VAL A 116 -9.69 3.44 -6.02
C VAL A 116 -11.05 3.19 -6.69
N ARG A 117 -11.01 2.71 -7.94
CA ARG A 117 -12.22 2.40 -8.74
C ARG A 117 -12.41 0.90 -9.00
N GLY A 118 -11.40 0.10 -8.71
CA GLY A 118 -11.42 -1.34 -8.93
C GLY A 118 -10.30 -2.01 -8.15
N TYR A 119 -10.47 -3.30 -7.89
CA TYR A 119 -9.49 -4.10 -7.18
C TYR A 119 -8.86 -5.16 -8.11
N PRO A 120 -7.56 -5.45 -7.98
CA PRO A 120 -6.60 -4.72 -7.15
C PRO A 120 -6.18 -3.38 -7.79
N THR A 121 -5.70 -2.45 -6.98
CA THR A 121 -4.99 -1.25 -7.45
C THR A 121 -3.76 -1.01 -6.57
N SER A 122 -2.62 -0.79 -7.20
CA SER A 122 -1.34 -0.49 -6.54
C SER A 122 -1.04 1.00 -6.56
N PHE A 123 -0.45 1.52 -5.49
CA PHE A 123 0.02 2.88 -5.36
C PHE A 123 1.47 2.88 -4.89
N TYR A 124 2.25 3.80 -5.44
CA TYR A 124 3.68 3.93 -5.18
C TYR A 124 3.92 5.33 -4.63
N ILE A 125 4.33 5.39 -3.36
CA ILE A 125 4.55 6.61 -2.61
C ILE A 125 6.06 6.77 -2.43
N GLY A 126 6.57 7.95 -2.77
CA GLY A 126 7.98 8.27 -2.62
C GLY A 126 8.39 8.52 -1.17
N SER A 127 9.71 8.58 -0.94
CA SER A 127 10.27 8.94 0.36
C SER A 127 9.92 10.38 0.77
N ASP A 128 9.56 11.22 -0.21
CA ASP A 128 9.02 12.58 -0.06
C ASP A 128 7.53 12.60 0.36
N GLY A 129 6.88 11.45 0.48
CA GLY A 129 5.46 11.31 0.81
C GLY A 129 4.52 11.64 -0.35
N VAL A 130 5.04 11.78 -1.58
CA VAL A 130 4.26 12.07 -2.78
C VAL A 130 3.79 10.77 -3.42
N LEU A 131 2.51 10.72 -3.81
CA LEU A 131 2.00 9.65 -4.64
C LEU A 131 2.55 9.80 -6.06
N ALA A 132 3.59 9.05 -6.37
CA ALA A 132 4.31 9.11 -7.64
C ALA A 132 3.58 8.37 -8.77
N LYS A 133 2.93 7.24 -8.45
CA LYS A 133 2.25 6.41 -9.46
C LYS A 133 1.10 5.60 -8.87
N SER A 134 0.08 5.36 -9.69
CA SER A 134 -0.97 4.38 -9.43
C SER A 134 -1.10 3.43 -10.63
N VAL A 135 -1.33 2.14 -10.35
CA VAL A 135 -1.42 1.09 -11.36
C VAL A 135 -2.60 0.17 -11.02
N PRO A 136 -3.69 0.21 -11.79
CA PRO A 136 -4.79 -0.73 -11.62
C PRO A 136 -4.42 -2.12 -12.14
N GLY A 137 -5.02 -3.15 -11.55
CA GLY A 137 -4.76 -4.55 -11.91
C GLY A 137 -3.64 -5.20 -11.10
N HIS A 138 -3.37 -6.46 -11.41
CA HIS A 138 -2.34 -7.24 -10.74
C HIS A 138 -0.96 -6.84 -11.26
N ASN A 139 -0.03 -6.62 -10.32
CA ASN A 139 1.38 -6.33 -10.63
C ASN A 139 2.24 -7.45 -10.04
N PRO A 140 3.08 -8.12 -10.86
CA PRO A 140 4.05 -9.07 -10.37
C PRO A 140 5.17 -8.35 -9.58
N ASN A 141 5.84 -9.08 -8.69
CA ASN A 141 6.84 -8.52 -7.77
C ASN A 141 8.01 -7.80 -8.46
N ASP A 142 8.46 -8.28 -9.62
CA ASP A 142 9.52 -7.65 -10.41
C ASP A 142 9.11 -6.27 -10.93
N LEU A 143 7.86 -6.11 -11.35
CA LEU A 143 7.30 -4.83 -11.78
C LEU A 143 7.12 -3.88 -10.59
N ILE A 144 6.77 -4.41 -9.42
CA ILE A 144 6.68 -3.61 -8.18
C ILE A 144 8.05 -3.03 -7.84
N ALA A 145 9.08 -3.87 -7.79
CA ALA A 145 10.45 -3.45 -7.50
C ALA A 145 10.97 -2.43 -8.52
N GLN A 146 10.84 -2.72 -9.83
CA GLN A 146 11.27 -1.78 -10.87
C GLN A 146 10.55 -0.42 -10.78
N THR A 147 9.25 -0.44 -10.43
CA THR A 147 8.49 0.80 -10.31
C THR A 147 8.92 1.61 -9.08
N ILE A 148 9.15 0.98 -7.93
CA ILE A 148 9.55 1.69 -6.71
C ILE A 148 11.00 2.20 -6.79
N ASP A 149 11.87 1.49 -7.51
CA ASP A 149 13.24 1.95 -7.79
C ASP A 149 13.25 3.19 -8.68
N SER A 150 12.24 3.35 -9.55
CA SER A 150 12.14 4.49 -10.46
C SER A 150 11.62 5.78 -9.81
N ILE A 151 11.17 5.74 -8.55
CA ILE A 151 10.67 6.89 -7.80
C ILE A 151 11.66 7.33 -6.72
N HIS A 152 11.48 8.55 -6.21
CA HIS A 152 12.36 9.14 -5.20
C HIS A 152 11.78 9.06 -3.79
#